data_AF-A0A7X0CEY4-F1
#
_entry.id   AF-A0A7X0CEY4-F1
#
_cell.length_a   1.000
_cell.length_b   1.000
_cell.length_c   1.000
_cell.angle_alpha   90.00
_cell.angle_beta   90.00
_cell.angle_gamma   90.00
#
_symmetry.space_group_name_H-M   'P 1'
#
loop_
_entity.id
_entity.type
_entity.pdbx_description
1 polymer ?
#
loop_
_entity_poly.entity_id
_entity_poly.type
_entity_poly.pdbx_seq_one_letter_code
_entity_poly.pdbx_strand_id
1 'polypeptide(L)'
;MQNHFELFQLPARFEVDQSALDAAYREIQGRVHPDRFVGSSDGEKRVAMQWATRANDAYQTLRNPQKRAQYLCELNGVDLQTESNTAMPTAFLMQQMEWREELGDARAGKDAAALDALDAQVRAERKQMLVTVGQQLDAGDYAAAAQGVRSLMFLDKFGDEVQYAFEAIEA
;
A
#
# COMPACT_ATOMS: atom_id res chain seq x y z
N MET A 1 -8.58 10.55 19.17
CA MET A 1 -8.15 11.11 17.88
C MET A 1 -8.83 10.26 16.81
N GLN A 2 -9.58 10.84 15.87
CA GLN A 2 -10.29 10.01 14.87
C GLN A 2 -9.31 9.29 13.95
N ASN A 3 -9.52 8.00 13.71
CA ASN A 3 -8.72 7.23 12.74
C ASN A 3 -9.15 7.55 11.29
N HIS A 4 -8.41 7.06 10.28
CA HIS A 4 -8.72 7.34 8.87
C HIS A 4 -10.07 6.81 8.43
N PHE A 5 -10.52 5.66 8.95
CA PHE A 5 -11.82 5.09 8.61
C PHE A 5 -12.95 5.93 9.20
N GLU A 6 -12.83 6.35 10.46
CA GLU A 6 -13.78 7.25 11.13
C GLU A 6 -13.90 8.60 10.41
N LEU A 7 -12.78 9.13 9.88
CA LEU A 7 -12.78 10.38 9.11
C LEU A 7 -13.72 10.30 7.90
N PHE A 8 -13.77 9.16 7.22
CA PHE A 8 -14.65 8.92 6.07
C PHE A 8 -15.94 8.19 6.41
N GLN A 9 -16.22 7.94 7.70
CA GLN A 9 -17.38 7.18 8.17
C GLN A 9 -17.46 5.77 7.54
N LEU A 10 -16.31 5.14 7.34
CA LEU A 10 -16.18 3.79 6.80
C LEU A 10 -15.90 2.77 7.92
N PRO A 11 -16.30 1.49 7.75
CA PRO A 11 -15.89 0.43 8.67
C PRO A 11 -14.37 0.20 8.58
N ALA A 12 -13.72 0.01 9.73
CA ALA A 12 -12.30 -0.31 9.82
C ALA A 12 -12.03 -1.78 9.47
N ARG A 13 -12.09 -2.10 8.18
CA ARG A 13 -11.84 -3.43 7.60
C ARG A 13 -10.94 -3.34 6.38
N PHE A 14 -10.34 -4.44 5.97
CA PHE A 14 -9.46 -4.43 4.79
C PHE A 14 -10.24 -4.20 3.50
N GLU A 15 -11.44 -4.76 3.38
CA GLU A 15 -12.29 -4.54 2.21
C GLU A 15 -12.98 -3.16 2.27
N VAL A 16 -12.47 -2.21 1.48
CA VAL A 16 -13.02 -0.86 1.38
C VAL A 16 -13.72 -0.67 0.04
N ASP A 17 -14.99 -0.24 0.10
CA ASP A 17 -15.72 0.25 -1.06
C ASP A 17 -15.05 1.53 -1.58
N GLN A 18 -14.39 1.42 -2.73
CA GLN A 18 -13.67 2.53 -3.34
C GLN A 18 -14.59 3.66 -3.78
N SER A 19 -15.83 3.36 -4.17
CA SER A 19 -16.80 4.38 -4.58
C SER A 19 -17.27 5.19 -3.36
N ALA A 20 -17.51 4.51 -2.23
CA ALA A 20 -17.84 5.18 -0.97
C ALA A 20 -16.68 6.04 -0.46
N LEU A 21 -15.44 5.53 -0.53
CA LEU A 21 -14.24 6.28 -0.16
C LEU A 21 -14.06 7.54 -1.03
N ASP A 22 -14.22 7.41 -2.35
CA ASP A 22 -14.12 8.53 -3.29
C ASP A 22 -15.19 9.60 -3.02
N ALA A 23 -16.42 9.18 -2.73
CA ALA A 23 -17.52 10.08 -2.40
C ALA A 23 -17.24 10.85 -1.08
N ALA A 24 -16.84 10.13 -0.02
CA ALA A 24 -16.52 10.72 1.27
C ALA A 24 -15.33 11.69 1.18
N TYR A 25 -14.31 11.35 0.39
CA TYR A 25 -13.17 12.24 0.15
C TYR A 25 -13.58 13.53 -0.56
N ARG A 26 -14.40 13.45 -1.61
CA ARG A 26 -14.90 14.63 -2.32
C ARG A 26 -15.74 15.54 -1.43
N GLU A 27 -16.57 14.96 -0.56
CA GLU A 27 -17.37 15.71 0.40
C GLU A 27 -16.48 16.51 1.37
N ILE A 28 -15.44 15.88 1.91
CA ILE A 28 -14.51 16.56 2.82
C ILE A 28 -13.72 17.64 2.08
N GLN A 29 -13.16 17.34 0.90
CA GLN A 29 -12.45 18.33 0.06
C GLN A 29 -13.34 19.54 -0.27
N GLY A 30 -14.61 19.30 -0.60
CA GLY A 30 -15.57 20.37 -0.85
C GLY A 30 -15.88 21.25 0.37
N ARG A 31 -15.69 20.74 1.60
CA ARG A 31 -15.86 21.52 2.84
C ARG A 31 -14.64 22.33 3.21
N VAL A 32 -13.44 21.83 2.88
CA VAL A 32 -12.16 22.42 3.29
C VAL A 32 -11.41 23.13 2.15
N HIS A 33 -12.05 23.25 0.97
CA HIS A 33 -11.46 23.87 -0.21
C HIS A 33 -11.03 25.33 0.07
N PRO A 34 -9.82 25.75 -0.33
CA PRO A 34 -9.30 27.10 -0.07
C PRO A 34 -10.24 28.23 -0.53
N ASP A 35 -10.93 28.04 -1.66
CA ASP A 35 -11.89 29.02 -2.20
C ASP A 35 -13.02 29.38 -1.23
N ARG A 36 -13.38 28.48 -0.31
CA ARG A 36 -14.41 28.74 0.71
C ARG A 36 -13.92 29.64 1.84
N PHE A 37 -12.62 29.78 1.98
CA PHE A 37 -11.97 30.49 3.09
C PHE A 37 -11.23 31.75 2.63
N VAL A 38 -11.39 32.22 1.38
CA VAL A 38 -10.72 33.41 0.84
C VAL A 38 -10.94 34.65 1.72
N GLY A 39 -12.17 34.83 2.22
CA GLY A 39 -12.56 35.92 3.13
C GLY A 39 -12.45 35.60 4.62
N SER A 40 -11.96 34.42 5.00
CA SER A 40 -11.83 33.98 6.40
C SER A 40 -10.54 34.49 7.05
N SER A 41 -10.49 34.42 8.38
CA SER A 41 -9.29 34.72 9.15
C SER A 41 -8.15 33.74 8.85
N ASP A 42 -6.91 34.15 9.12
CA ASP A 42 -5.73 33.29 8.95
C ASP A 42 -5.80 32.02 9.82
N GLY A 43 -6.47 32.11 10.98
CA GLY A 43 -6.72 30.96 11.85
C GLY A 43 -7.61 29.92 11.17
N GLU A 44 -8.72 30.35 10.57
CA GLU A 44 -9.66 29.48 9.85
C GLU A 44 -9.02 28.86 8.60
N LYS A 45 -8.27 29.66 7.83
CA LYS A 45 -7.50 29.18 6.66
C LYS A 45 -6.51 28.08 7.06
N ARG A 46 -5.80 28.25 8.18
CA ARG A 46 -4.85 27.26 8.69
C ARG A 46 -5.55 25.97 9.12
N VAL A 47 -6.69 26.07 9.80
CA VAL A 47 -7.48 24.89 10.19
C VAL A 47 -7.98 24.14 8.96
N ALA A 48 -8.51 24.84 7.95
CA ALA A 48 -8.96 24.24 6.70
C ALA A 48 -7.81 23.48 5.99
N MET A 49 -6.61 24.08 5.93
CA MET A 49 -5.43 23.45 5.35
C MET A 49 -5.03 22.17 6.09
N GLN A 50 -5.00 22.18 7.43
CA GLN A 50 -4.69 20.98 8.23
C GLN A 50 -5.69 19.86 7.97
N TRP A 51 -6.98 20.19 7.86
CA TRP A 51 -8.00 19.21 7.51
C TRP A 51 -7.86 18.66 6.10
N ALA A 52 -7.52 19.51 5.11
CA ALA A 52 -7.28 19.09 3.74
C ALA A 52 -6.12 18.10 3.63
N THR A 53 -5.00 18.40 4.29
CA THR A 53 -3.83 17.50 4.37
C THR A 53 -4.22 16.18 5.00
N ARG A 54 -4.87 16.20 6.17
CA ARG A 54 -5.29 14.99 6.87
C ARG A 54 -6.24 14.13 6.03
N ALA A 55 -7.18 14.75 5.33
CA ALA A 55 -8.11 14.03 4.44
C ALA A 55 -7.37 13.41 3.26
N ASN A 56 -6.39 14.09 2.68
CA ASN A 56 -5.57 13.54 1.61
C ASN A 56 -4.74 12.35 2.09
N ASP A 57 -4.06 12.46 3.23
CA ASP A 57 -3.23 11.37 3.77
C ASP A 57 -4.06 10.14 4.12
N ALA A 58 -5.23 10.35 4.74
CA ALA A 58 -6.18 9.29 5.05
C ALA A 58 -6.69 8.62 3.76
N TYR A 59 -7.04 9.42 2.74
CA TYR A 59 -7.52 8.90 1.47
C TYR A 59 -6.46 8.07 0.75
N GLN A 60 -5.22 8.57 0.65
CA GLN A 60 -4.12 7.85 0.02
C GLN A 60 -3.80 6.54 0.76
N THR A 61 -3.86 6.57 2.09
CA THR A 61 -3.66 5.39 2.94
C THR A 61 -4.75 4.36 2.71
N LEU A 62 -6.02 4.76 2.73
CA LEU A 62 -7.15 3.83 2.56
C LEU A 62 -7.37 3.38 1.12
N ARG A 63 -6.93 4.14 0.11
CA ARG A 63 -7.08 3.75 -1.29
C ARG A 63 -6.06 2.69 -1.72
N ASN A 64 -4.83 2.78 -1.22
CA ASN A 64 -3.79 1.80 -1.52
C ASN A 64 -3.94 0.56 -0.60
N PRO A 65 -4.17 -0.65 -1.13
CA PRO A 65 -4.42 -1.83 -0.29
C PRO A 65 -3.24 -2.19 0.62
N GLN A 66 -2.00 -1.95 0.20
CA GLN A 66 -0.83 -2.21 1.04
C GLN A 66 -0.71 -1.21 2.18
N LYS A 67 -0.84 0.09 1.89
CA LYS A 67 -0.86 1.13 2.94
C LYS A 67 -2.02 0.89 3.90
N ARG A 68 -3.17 0.46 3.39
CA ARG A 68 -4.34 0.12 4.20
C ARG A 68 -4.09 -1.08 5.11
N ALA A 69 -3.45 -2.13 4.60
CA ALA A 69 -3.07 -3.29 5.43
C ALA A 69 -2.09 -2.88 6.54
N GLN A 70 -1.08 -2.07 6.21
CA GLN A 70 -0.13 -1.54 7.20
C GLN A 70 -0.85 -0.76 8.30
N TYR A 71 -1.72 0.17 7.87
CA TYR A 71 -2.49 1.00 8.78
C TYR A 71 -3.43 0.21 9.69
N LEU A 72 -4.05 -0.87 9.19
CA LEU A 72 -4.90 -1.74 10.01
C LEU A 72 -4.09 -2.50 11.06
N CYS A 73 -2.88 -2.96 10.76
CA CYS A 73 -1.98 -3.55 11.76
C CYS A 73 -1.61 -2.53 12.85
N GLU A 74 -1.19 -1.33 12.46
CA GLU A 74 -0.81 -0.25 13.39
C GLU A 74 -1.99 0.18 14.27
N LEU A 75 -3.18 0.32 13.69
CA LEU A 75 -4.40 0.68 14.40
C LEU A 75 -4.76 -0.33 15.50
N ASN A 76 -4.36 -1.60 15.31
CA ASN A 76 -4.56 -2.69 16.28
C ASN A 76 -3.33 -2.95 17.16
N GLY A 77 -2.35 -2.03 17.18
CA GLY A 77 -1.19 -2.10 18.07
C GLY A 77 -0.11 -3.06 17.64
N VAL A 78 -0.13 -3.55 16.39
CA VAL A 78 0.94 -4.38 15.84
C VAL A 78 1.95 -3.49 15.12
N ASP A 79 3.13 -3.34 15.73
CA ASP A 79 4.27 -2.71 15.09
C ASP A 79 4.83 -3.65 14.01
N LEU A 80 4.79 -3.18 12.77
CA LEU A 80 5.32 -3.90 11.63
C LEU A 80 6.85 -4.00 11.67
N GLN A 81 7.54 -3.13 12.41
CA GLN A 81 8.99 -3.12 12.51
C GLN A 81 9.64 -3.17 11.12
N THR A 82 9.11 -2.38 10.18
CA THR A 82 9.43 -2.46 8.74
C THR A 82 10.92 -2.26 8.43
N GLU A 83 11.66 -1.60 9.31
CA GLU A 83 13.10 -1.36 9.18
C GLU A 83 13.97 -2.36 9.97
N SER A 84 13.44 -2.97 11.04
CA SER A 84 14.22 -3.77 11.99
C SER A 84 13.89 -5.27 11.95
N ASN A 85 12.72 -5.66 11.44
CA ASN A 85 12.25 -7.03 11.44
C ASN A 85 12.17 -7.62 10.03
N THR A 86 13.31 -8.14 9.59
CA THR A 86 13.50 -8.81 8.30
C THR A 86 13.14 -10.30 8.33
N ALA A 87 12.56 -10.79 9.44
CA ALA A 87 12.16 -12.19 9.53
C ALA A 87 11.00 -12.46 8.56
N MET A 88 11.25 -13.35 7.60
CA MET A 88 10.30 -13.76 6.56
C MET A 88 10.10 -15.28 6.60
N PRO A 89 8.95 -15.78 6.12
CA PRO A 89 8.76 -17.21 5.90
C PRO A 89 9.86 -17.78 5.00
N THR A 90 10.42 -18.95 5.35
CA THR A 90 11.50 -19.59 4.59
C THR A 90 11.11 -19.82 3.12
N ALA A 91 9.86 -20.23 2.86
CA ALA A 91 9.36 -20.42 1.51
C ALA A 91 9.42 -19.12 0.68
N PHE A 92 9.12 -17.97 1.29
CA PHE A 92 9.21 -16.67 0.62
C PHE A 92 10.66 -16.29 0.28
N LEU A 93 11.60 -16.57 1.20
CA LEU A 93 13.02 -16.31 0.95
C LEU A 93 13.57 -17.15 -0.20
N MET A 94 13.17 -18.43 -0.28
CA MET A 94 13.55 -19.30 -1.39
C MET A 94 13.00 -18.78 -2.72
N GLN A 95 11.71 -18.44 -2.77
CA GLN A 95 11.09 -17.87 -3.97
C GLN A 95 11.78 -16.58 -4.41
N GLN A 96 12.17 -15.73 -3.44
CA GLN A 96 12.89 -14.48 -3.74
C GLN A 96 14.28 -14.74 -4.33
N MET A 97 14.97 -15.80 -3.90
CA MET A 97 16.26 -16.18 -4.50
C MET A 97 16.07 -16.64 -5.95
N GLU A 98 15.07 -17.49 -6.22
CA GLU A 98 14.74 -17.96 -7.56
C GLU A 98 14.42 -16.79 -8.50
N TRP A 99 13.55 -15.87 -8.08
CA TRP A 99 13.23 -14.70 -8.90
C TRP A 99 14.43 -13.78 -9.14
N ARG A 100 15.35 -13.66 -8.17
CA ARG A 100 16.58 -12.88 -8.35
C ARG A 100 17.52 -13.52 -9.38
N GLU A 101 17.57 -14.85 -9.43
CA GLU A 101 18.29 -15.59 -10.47
C GLU A 101 17.64 -15.36 -11.84
N GLU A 102 16.32 -15.54 -11.96
CA GLU A 102 15.57 -15.28 -13.20
C GLU A 102 15.75 -13.85 -13.71
N LEU A 103 15.71 -12.85 -12.83
CA LEU A 103 15.97 -11.45 -13.18
C LEU A 103 17.40 -11.25 -13.71
N GLY A 104 18.37 -11.92 -13.10
CA GLY A 104 19.77 -11.88 -13.51
C GLY A 104 19.97 -12.44 -14.91
N ASP A 105 19.40 -13.62 -15.16
CA ASP A 105 19.47 -14.29 -16.46
C ASP A 105 18.76 -13.50 -17.55
N ALA A 106 17.55 -13.00 -17.28
CA ALA A 106 16.79 -12.18 -18.21
C ALA A 106 17.54 -10.89 -18.58
N ARG A 107 18.17 -10.22 -17.60
CA ARG A 107 19.01 -9.04 -17.84
C ARG A 107 20.24 -9.38 -18.68
N ALA A 108 20.94 -10.47 -18.35
CA ALA A 108 22.14 -10.88 -19.08
C ALA A 108 21.82 -11.24 -20.54
N GLY A 109 20.67 -11.89 -20.77
CA GLY A 109 20.17 -12.25 -22.10
C GLY A 109 19.49 -11.11 -22.86
N LYS A 110 19.24 -9.95 -22.22
CA LYS A 110 18.34 -8.89 -22.73
C LYS A 110 16.98 -9.46 -23.18
N ASP A 111 16.46 -10.42 -22.41
CA ASP A 111 15.25 -11.16 -22.75
C ASP A 111 14.01 -10.47 -22.15
N ALA A 112 13.37 -9.63 -22.98
CA ALA A 112 12.14 -8.94 -22.60
C ALA A 112 10.99 -9.91 -22.27
N ALA A 113 10.92 -11.06 -22.95
CA ALA A 113 9.84 -12.02 -22.70
C ALA A 113 10.01 -12.72 -21.35
N ALA A 114 11.26 -13.00 -20.94
CA ALA A 114 11.56 -13.51 -19.61
C ALA A 114 11.23 -12.48 -18.52
N LEU A 115 11.53 -11.19 -18.74
CA LEU A 115 11.12 -10.13 -17.82
C LEU A 115 9.60 -9.99 -17.71
N ASP A 116 8.87 -10.12 -18.83
CA ASP A 116 7.39 -10.07 -18.85
C ASP A 116 6.79 -11.23 -18.06
N ALA A 117 7.35 -12.42 -18.22
CA ALA A 117 6.94 -13.59 -17.45
C ALA A 117 7.19 -13.38 -15.95
N LEU A 118 8.36 -12.85 -15.59
CA LEU A 118 8.72 -12.57 -14.20
C LEU A 118 7.83 -11.51 -13.56
N ASP A 119 7.57 -10.38 -14.25
CA ASP A 119 6.64 -9.36 -13.76
C ASP A 119 5.22 -9.92 -13.56
N ALA A 120 4.73 -10.75 -14.49
CA ALA A 120 3.44 -11.41 -14.35
C ALA A 120 3.38 -12.35 -13.13
N GLN A 121 4.44 -13.12 -12.88
CA GLN A 121 4.54 -13.99 -11.69
C GLN A 121 4.53 -13.17 -10.39
N VAL A 122 5.36 -12.13 -10.31
CA VAL A 122 5.44 -11.23 -9.15
C VAL A 122 4.10 -10.57 -8.87
N ARG A 123 3.39 -10.09 -9.90
CA ARG A 123 2.05 -9.50 -9.77
C ARG A 123 1.01 -10.50 -9.30
N ALA A 124 1.07 -11.74 -9.79
CA ALA A 124 0.17 -12.80 -9.37
C ALA A 124 0.36 -13.15 -7.89
N GLU A 125 1.61 -13.33 -7.46
CA GLU A 125 1.94 -13.62 -6.05
C GLU A 125 1.52 -12.46 -5.15
N ARG A 126 1.78 -11.22 -5.58
CA ARG A 126 1.36 -10.02 -4.84
C ARG A 126 -0.15 -9.99 -4.64
N LYS A 127 -0.92 -10.29 -5.68
CA LYS A 127 -2.38 -10.34 -5.60
C LYS A 127 -2.84 -11.42 -4.62
N GLN A 128 -2.25 -12.61 -4.68
CA GLN A 128 -2.60 -13.71 -3.78
C GLN A 128 -2.27 -13.37 -2.32
N MET A 129 -1.09 -12.81 -2.07
CA MET A 129 -0.67 -12.43 -0.72
C MET A 129 -1.53 -11.31 -0.14
N LEU A 130 -1.96 -10.33 -0.95
CA LEU A 130 -2.92 -9.31 -0.52
C LEU A 130 -4.28 -9.90 -0.11
N VAL A 131 -4.77 -10.93 -0.81
CA VAL A 131 -6.01 -11.63 -0.44
C VAL A 131 -5.84 -12.31 0.92
N THR A 132 -4.75 -13.05 1.12
CA THR A 132 -4.44 -13.72 2.39
C THR A 132 -4.32 -12.73 3.54
N VAL A 133 -3.57 -11.63 3.35
CA VAL A 133 -3.44 -10.56 4.35
C VAL A 133 -4.80 -9.94 4.67
N GLY A 134 -5.63 -9.68 3.65
CA GLY A 134 -6.98 -9.17 3.86
C GLY A 134 -7.84 -10.07 4.72
N GLN A 135 -7.82 -11.38 4.45
CA GLN A 135 -8.54 -12.38 5.25
C GLN A 135 -8.03 -12.44 6.70
N GLN A 136 -6.71 -12.36 6.91
CA GLN A 136 -6.11 -12.35 8.25
C GLN A 136 -6.52 -11.09 9.04
N LEU A 137 -6.48 -9.92 8.39
CA LEU A 137 -6.92 -8.65 8.98
C LEU A 137 -8.40 -8.69 9.38
N ASP A 138 -9.26 -9.16 8.48
CA ASP A 138 -10.70 -9.23 8.74
C ASP A 138 -11.05 -10.32 9.77
N ALA A 139 -10.19 -11.34 9.95
CA ALA A 139 -10.29 -12.34 11.01
C ALA A 139 -9.68 -11.88 12.36
N GLY A 140 -9.03 -10.71 12.41
CA GLY A 140 -8.38 -10.17 13.60
C GLY A 140 -6.99 -10.78 13.92
N ASP A 141 -6.41 -11.55 13.00
CA ASP A 141 -5.05 -12.08 13.13
C ASP A 141 -4.02 -11.07 12.61
N TYR A 142 -3.87 -9.97 13.37
CA TYR A 142 -3.00 -8.86 12.99
C TYR A 142 -1.50 -9.24 13.00
N ALA A 143 -1.12 -10.24 13.80
CA ALA A 143 0.28 -10.70 13.86
C ALA A 143 0.66 -11.50 12.60
N ALA A 144 -0.21 -12.39 12.13
CA ALA A 144 0.00 -13.08 10.86
C ALA A 144 -0.07 -12.10 9.68
N ALA A 145 -1.05 -11.18 9.70
CA ALA A 145 -1.15 -10.13 8.69
C ALA A 145 0.12 -9.28 8.61
N ALA A 146 0.73 -8.93 9.74
CA ALA A 146 1.97 -8.17 9.79
C ALA A 146 3.17 -8.90 9.14
N GLN A 147 3.21 -10.24 9.16
CA GLN A 147 4.22 -10.99 8.41
C GLN A 147 3.97 -10.86 6.90
N GLY A 148 2.73 -11.08 6.45
CA GLY A 148 2.38 -10.95 5.03
C GLY A 148 2.55 -9.52 4.49
N VAL A 149 2.23 -8.49 5.29
CA VAL A 149 2.47 -7.09 4.96
C VAL A 149 3.95 -6.81 4.74
N ARG A 150 4.83 -7.35 5.58
CA ARG A 150 6.27 -7.21 5.38
C ARG A 150 6.72 -7.91 4.10
N SER A 151 6.28 -9.14 3.84
CA SER A 151 6.59 -9.84 2.59
C SER A 151 6.13 -9.06 1.35
N LEU A 152 4.95 -8.43 1.40
CA LEU A 152 4.46 -7.53 0.34
C LEU A 152 5.39 -6.35 0.08
N MET A 153 5.97 -5.74 1.13
CA MET A 153 6.92 -4.62 0.95
C MET A 153 8.19 -5.04 0.19
N PHE A 154 8.66 -6.28 0.39
CA PHE A 154 9.79 -6.81 -0.37
C PHE A 154 9.40 -7.13 -1.81
N LEU A 155 8.18 -7.61 -2.02
CA LEU A 155 7.66 -7.91 -3.34
C LEU A 155 7.44 -6.66 -4.20
N ASP A 156 6.93 -5.58 -3.60
CA ASP A 156 6.81 -4.27 -4.26
C ASP A 156 8.17 -3.76 -4.72
N LYS A 157 9.19 -3.78 -3.83
CA LYS A 157 10.56 -3.37 -4.18
C LYS A 157 11.12 -4.23 -5.31
N PHE A 158 10.88 -5.53 -5.28
CA PHE A 158 11.33 -6.42 -6.35
C PHE A 158 10.60 -6.14 -7.67
N GLY A 159 9.30 -5.84 -7.64
CA GLY A 159 8.56 -5.40 -8.82
C GLY A 159 9.15 -4.13 -9.45
N ASP A 160 9.55 -3.15 -8.63
CA ASP A 160 10.25 -1.96 -9.11
C ASP A 160 11.61 -2.31 -9.75
N GLU A 161 12.35 -3.27 -9.19
CA GLU A 161 13.61 -3.77 -9.77
C GLU A 161 13.42 -4.45 -11.13
N VAL A 162 12.31 -5.20 -11.31
CA VAL A 162 11.95 -5.81 -12.60
C VAL A 162 11.57 -4.73 -13.61
N GLN A 163 10.77 -3.73 -13.22
CA GLN A 163 10.41 -2.61 -14.08
C GLN A 163 11.65 -1.82 -14.55
N TYR A 164 12.59 -1.56 -13.65
CA TYR A 164 13.87 -0.93 -14.01
C TYR A 164 14.70 -1.79 -14.99
N ALA A 165 14.60 -3.11 -14.88
CA ALA A 165 15.28 -4.02 -15.81
C ALA A 165 14.75 -3.88 -17.23
N PHE A 166 13.44 -3.71 -17.40
CA PHE A 166 12.82 -3.44 -18.70
C PHE A 166 13.38 -2.17 -19.33
N GLU A 167 13.36 -1.06 -18.56
CA GLU A 167 13.87 0.22 -19.03
C GLU A 167 15.34 0.14 -19.46
N ALA A 168 16.14 -0.68 -18.76
CA ALA A 168 17.55 -0.86 -19.06
C ALA A 168 17.84 -1.72 -20.30
N ILE A 169 16.95 -2.65 -20.69
CA ILE A 169 17.13 -3.45 -21.90
C ILE A 169 16.59 -2.77 -23.17
N GLU A 170 15.63 -1.85 -23.00
CA GLU A 170 15.05 -1.05 -24.10
C GLU A 170 15.91 0.17 -24.48
N ALA A 171 16.78 0.62 -23.56
CA ALA A 171 17.73 1.73 -23.76
C ALA A 171 18.99 1.32 -24.55
#